data_AF-A0A1Y1N3F3-F1
#
_entry.id   AF-A0A1Y1N3F3-F1
#
_cell.length_a   1.000
_cell.length_b   1.000
_cell.length_c   1.000
_cell.angle_alpha   90.00
_cell.angle_beta   90.00
_cell.angle_gamma   90.00
#
_symmetry.space_group_name_H-M   'P 1'
#
loop_
_entity.id
_entity.type
_entity.pdbx_description
1 polymer ?
#
loop_
_entity_poly.entity_id
_entity_poly.type
_entity_poly.pdbx_seq_one_letter_code
_entity_poly.pdbx_strand_id
1 'polypeptide(L)'
;MTLIKLRITRFANALPQEATSVNIMRHILKIIRDEYDSGFKNKGEGQQSAHHLGSTTMDDCEDYSKVLPSLKSSLLDNLAEYKVELESSADNIAAQALEHIHANEIILTVGKSSTVEKFLKYAAKSRKFQVVVVEAAPRFLGHLMASNLAKNNIETTVIPDSAVFAMMSRVNKVIIGTHTVLANGGLRAESGVHMVALAAKHYSIPVRI
;
A
#
# COMPACT_ATOMS: atom_id res chain seq x y z
N MET A 1 22.12 -4.24 -15.42
CA MET A 1 21.54 -4.76 -14.16
C MET A 1 22.36 -4.41 -12.90
N THR A 2 23.68 -4.57 -12.89
CA THR A 2 24.56 -4.36 -11.71
C THR A 2 24.50 -2.95 -11.11
N LEU A 3 24.41 -1.91 -11.95
CA LEU A 3 24.34 -0.51 -11.50
C LEU A 3 23.08 -0.21 -10.67
N ILE A 4 21.93 -0.77 -11.07
CA ILE A 4 20.66 -0.58 -10.35
C ILE A 4 20.69 -1.34 -9.02
N LYS A 5 21.19 -2.58 -9.02
CA LYS A 5 21.38 -3.37 -7.79
C LYS A 5 22.26 -2.64 -6.77
N LEU A 6 23.37 -2.04 -7.21
CA LEU A 6 24.26 -1.27 -6.33
C LEU A 6 23.58 -0.03 -5.75
N ARG A 7 22.74 0.66 -6.54
CA ARG A 7 21.93 1.79 -6.05
C ARG A 7 20.88 1.34 -5.04
N ILE A 8 20.19 0.23 -5.28
CA ILE A 8 19.23 -0.36 -4.34
C ILE A 8 19.90 -0.63 -2.98
N THR A 9 21.08 -1.27 -2.99
CA THR A 9 21.82 -1.55 -1.74
C THR A 9 22.22 -0.26 -1.02
N ARG A 10 22.67 0.78 -1.75
CA ARG A 10 22.97 2.08 -1.14
C ARG A 10 21.74 2.73 -0.50
N PHE A 11 20.59 2.73 -1.18
CA PHE A 11 19.35 3.30 -0.64
C PHE A 11 18.83 2.52 0.56
N ALA A 12 18.86 1.19 0.49
CA ALA A 12 18.48 0.32 1.61
C ALA A 12 19.35 0.56 2.85
N ASN A 13 20.65 0.82 2.67
CA ASN A 13 21.56 1.13 3.77
C ASN A 13 21.38 2.55 4.31
N ALA A 14 21.04 3.52 3.46
CA ALA A 14 20.87 4.91 3.86
C ALA A 14 19.58 5.15 4.66
N LEU A 15 18.46 4.55 4.24
CA LEU A 15 17.18 4.63 4.95
C LEU A 15 16.59 3.22 5.12
N PRO A 16 17.01 2.47 6.14
CA PRO A 16 16.51 1.11 6.35
C PRO A 16 15.02 1.08 6.74
N GLN A 17 14.50 2.19 7.26
CA GLN A 17 13.09 2.30 7.61
C GLN A 17 12.23 2.52 6.36
N GLU A 18 12.65 3.31 5.37
CA GLU A 18 11.79 3.63 4.23
C GLU A 18 11.80 2.52 3.17
N ALA A 19 10.80 1.63 3.22
CA ALA A 19 10.69 0.53 2.27
C ALA A 19 10.18 0.98 0.88
N THR A 20 9.47 2.12 0.81
CA THR A 20 8.81 2.62 -0.40
C THR A 20 9.80 2.83 -1.55
N SER A 21 10.89 3.58 -1.32
CA SER A 21 11.89 3.87 -2.34
C SER A 21 12.57 2.59 -2.86
N VAL A 22 12.89 1.68 -1.94
CA VAL A 22 13.54 0.40 -2.28
C VAL A 22 12.58 -0.49 -3.07
N ASN A 23 11.30 -0.53 -2.71
CA ASN A 23 10.27 -1.29 -3.42
C ASN A 23 10.01 -0.74 -4.82
N ILE A 24 9.95 0.59 -4.99
CA ILE A 24 9.86 1.22 -6.32
C ILE A 24 11.05 0.82 -7.19
N MET A 25 12.28 0.86 -6.65
CA MET A 25 13.46 0.47 -7.42
C MET A 25 13.50 -1.01 -7.77
N ARG A 26 13.04 -1.90 -6.87
CA ARG A 26 12.89 -3.33 -7.16
C ARG A 26 11.83 -3.56 -8.25
N HIS A 27 10.73 -2.81 -8.22
CA HIS A 27 9.70 -2.87 -9.24
C HIS A 27 10.23 -2.43 -10.61
N ILE A 28 10.95 -1.32 -10.67
CA ILE A 28 11.61 -0.85 -11.90
C ILE A 28 12.61 -1.90 -12.42
N LEU A 29 13.40 -2.52 -11.53
CA LEU A 29 14.32 -3.58 -11.93
C LEU A 29 13.58 -4.80 -12.51
N LYS A 30 12.41 -5.13 -11.96
CA LYS A 30 11.54 -6.18 -12.50
C LYS A 30 10.99 -5.81 -13.88
N ILE A 31 10.46 -4.60 -14.06
CA ILE A 31 10.00 -4.10 -15.37
C ILE A 31 11.13 -4.22 -16.42
N ILE A 32 12.35 -3.81 -16.06
CA ILE A 32 13.51 -3.91 -16.97
C ILE A 32 13.82 -5.36 -17.35
N ARG A 33 13.71 -6.30 -16.40
CA ARG A 33 13.91 -7.73 -16.67
C ARG A 33 12.82 -8.26 -17.59
N ASP A 34 11.56 -8.02 -17.24
CA ASP A 34 10.40 -8.54 -17.98
C ASP A 34 10.38 -8.02 -19.44
N GLU A 35 10.73 -6.76 -19.66
CA GLU A 35 10.86 -6.15 -21.00
C GLU A 35 12.08 -6.69 -21.78
N TYR A 36 13.21 -6.92 -21.11
CA TYR A 36 14.39 -7.51 -21.76
C TYR A 36 14.12 -8.94 -22.22
N ASP A 37 13.47 -9.76 -21.39
CA ASP A 37 13.10 -11.13 -21.71
C ASP A 37 12.07 -11.19 -22.84
N SER A 38 11.08 -10.28 -22.82
CA SER A 38 10.07 -10.18 -23.87
C SER A 38 10.69 -9.76 -25.21
N GLY A 39 11.62 -8.79 -25.19
CA GLY A 39 12.37 -8.36 -26.37
C GLY A 39 13.32 -9.43 -26.92
N PHE A 40 13.84 -10.32 -26.06
CA PHE A 40 14.70 -11.43 -26.47
C PHE A 40 13.88 -12.60 -27.04
N LYS A 41 12.74 -12.95 -26.43
CA LYS A 41 11.81 -13.98 -26.94
C LYS A 41 11.28 -13.63 -28.33
N ASN A 42 10.97 -12.37 -28.60
CA ASN A 42 10.54 -11.92 -29.94
C ASN A 42 11.59 -12.09 -31.05
N LYS A 43 12.89 -12.27 -30.74
CA LYS A 43 13.92 -12.64 -31.73
C LYS A 43 14.14 -14.16 -31.85
N GLY A 44 13.62 -14.94 -30.91
CA GLY A 44 13.85 -16.39 -30.78
C GLY A 44 12.69 -17.26 -31.26
N GLU A 45 11.56 -16.70 -31.72
CA GLU A 45 10.42 -17.48 -32.23
C GLU A 45 10.65 -17.98 -33.67
N GLY A 46 11.65 -18.85 -33.79
CA GLY A 46 11.71 -19.92 -34.77
C GLY A 46 12.04 -21.21 -34.01
N GLN A 47 10.99 -21.89 -33.54
CA GLN A 47 10.99 -23.20 -32.84
C GLN A 47 11.34 -23.16 -31.34
N GLN A 48 10.35 -23.37 -30.47
CA GLN A 48 10.11 -24.67 -29.83
C GLN A 48 8.90 -24.61 -28.90
N SER A 49 7.95 -25.51 -29.15
CA SER A 49 6.72 -25.71 -28.40
C SER A 49 6.96 -26.43 -27.06
N ALA A 50 6.16 -26.05 -26.07
CA ALA A 50 5.60 -26.88 -24.99
C ALA A 50 6.46 -28.06 -24.45
N HIS A 51 7.37 -27.78 -23.51
CA HIS A 51 7.61 -28.59 -22.30
C HIS A 51 8.77 -27.97 -21.49
N HIS A 52 8.48 -27.30 -20.36
CA HIS A 52 9.48 -27.07 -19.32
C HIS A 52 8.82 -26.95 -17.94
N LEU A 53 8.35 -28.10 -17.46
CA LEU A 53 8.00 -28.31 -16.06
C LEU A 53 9.16 -29.09 -15.42
N GLY A 54 10.13 -28.37 -14.84
CA GLY A 54 11.16 -28.96 -13.97
C GLY A 54 12.61 -28.78 -14.42
N SER A 55 13.20 -27.60 -14.14
CA SER A 55 14.59 -27.45 -13.67
C SER A 55 14.91 -25.97 -13.38
N THR A 56 14.59 -25.49 -12.18
CA THR A 56 15.17 -24.25 -11.65
C THR A 56 16.51 -24.56 -10.99
N THR A 57 17.54 -24.80 -11.80
CA THR A 57 18.92 -24.59 -11.35
C THR A 57 19.13 -23.08 -11.28
N MET A 58 19.34 -22.57 -10.07
CA MET A 58 19.59 -21.17 -9.78
C MET A 58 20.99 -20.75 -10.28
N ASP A 59 21.11 -20.52 -11.58
CA ASP A 59 22.27 -19.82 -12.15
C ASP A 59 21.83 -18.94 -13.31
N ASP A 60 20.92 -17.99 -13.03
CA ASP A 60 20.53 -16.95 -14.00
C ASP A 60 21.62 -15.86 -14.06
N CYS A 61 22.78 -16.21 -14.61
CA CYS A 61 23.68 -15.23 -15.19
C CYS A 61 23.12 -14.83 -16.57
N GLU A 62 22.01 -14.11 -16.58
CA GLU A 62 21.44 -13.55 -17.80
C GLU A 62 22.43 -12.51 -18.37
N ASP A 63 22.99 -12.81 -19.55
CA ASP A 63 23.88 -11.93 -20.28
C ASP A 63 23.11 -10.70 -20.82
N TYR A 64 22.98 -9.66 -19.99
CA TYR A 64 22.34 -8.37 -20.34
C TYR A 64 23.21 -7.47 -21.24
N SER A 65 24.17 -8.05 -21.97
CA SER A 65 25.18 -7.31 -22.75
C SER A 65 24.69 -6.95 -24.16
N LYS A 66 23.58 -7.52 -24.63
CA LYS A 66 23.04 -7.25 -25.97
C LYS A 66 22.15 -6.00 -25.96
N VAL A 67 22.51 -5.01 -26.78
CA VAL A 67 21.76 -3.76 -26.88
C VAL A 67 20.50 -3.97 -27.73
N LEU A 68 19.32 -3.75 -27.14
CA LEU A 68 18.06 -3.62 -27.87
C LEU A 68 17.73 -2.12 -28.07
N PRO A 69 17.70 -1.60 -29.30
CA PRO A 69 17.42 -0.18 -29.55
C PRO A 69 16.03 0.27 -29.10
N SER A 70 15.02 -0.60 -29.21
CA SER A 70 13.63 -0.31 -28.83
C SER A 70 13.34 -0.46 -27.33
N LEU A 71 14.25 -1.05 -26.56
CA LEU A 71 14.04 -1.30 -25.13
C LEU A 71 13.85 0.01 -24.36
N LYS A 72 14.59 1.06 -24.73
CA LYS A 72 14.53 2.35 -24.04
C LYS A 72 13.16 3.02 -24.21
N SER A 73 12.56 2.98 -25.39
CA SER A 73 11.22 3.56 -25.62
C SER A 73 10.15 2.78 -24.86
N SER A 74 10.14 1.45 -24.99
CA SER A 74 9.19 0.60 -24.27
C SER A 74 9.28 0.76 -22.75
N LEU A 75 10.50 0.90 -22.20
CA LEU A 75 10.68 1.16 -20.78
C LEU A 75 10.14 2.54 -20.37
N LEU A 76 10.33 3.58 -21.19
CA LEU A 76 9.81 4.91 -20.87
C LEU A 76 8.29 4.93 -20.86
N ASP A 77 7.65 4.25 -21.80
CA ASP A 77 6.19 4.15 -21.88
C ASP A 77 5.63 3.41 -20.66
N ASN A 78 6.19 2.24 -20.32
CA ASN A 78 5.81 1.48 -19.12
C ASN A 78 6.00 2.28 -17.81
N LEU A 79 7.11 3.03 -17.70
CA LEU A 79 7.35 3.87 -16.52
C LEU A 79 6.37 5.04 -16.43
N ALA A 80 5.94 5.59 -17.57
CA ALA A 80 4.91 6.63 -17.61
C ALA A 80 3.54 6.09 -17.19
N GLU A 81 3.17 4.89 -17.67
CA GLU A 81 1.96 4.19 -17.25
C GLU A 81 1.97 3.88 -15.75
N TYR A 82 3.06 3.30 -15.25
CA TYR A 82 3.23 3.00 -13.82
C TYR A 82 3.11 4.26 -12.95
N LYS A 83 3.61 5.41 -13.42
CA LYS A 83 3.44 6.67 -12.70
C LYS A 83 1.96 7.07 -12.59
N VAL A 84 1.20 6.98 -13.69
CA VAL A 84 -0.23 7.33 -13.71
C VAL A 84 -1.04 6.37 -12.81
N GLU A 85 -0.68 5.09 -12.80
CA GLU A 85 -1.28 4.09 -11.92
C GLU A 85 -1.07 4.45 -10.43
N LEU A 86 0.15 4.83 -10.05
CA LEU A 86 0.46 5.25 -8.68
C LEU A 86 -0.33 6.50 -8.26
N GLU A 87 -0.48 7.47 -9.17
CA GLU A 87 -1.23 8.71 -8.90
C GLU A 87 -2.73 8.45 -8.72
N SER A 88 -3.31 7.54 -9.52
CA SER A 88 -4.74 7.19 -9.47
C SER A 88 -5.13 6.18 -8.39
N SER A 89 -4.16 5.44 -7.84
CA SER A 89 -4.39 4.37 -6.86
C SER A 89 -5.23 4.81 -5.66
N ALA A 90 -4.97 6.00 -5.10
CA ALA A 90 -5.72 6.49 -3.93
C ALA A 90 -7.19 6.78 -4.24
N ASP A 91 -7.49 7.22 -5.47
CA ASP A 91 -8.85 7.54 -5.88
C ASP A 91 -9.63 6.27 -6.25
N ASN A 92 -8.94 5.27 -6.81
CA ASN A 92 -9.49 3.92 -7.02
C ASN A 92 -9.91 3.27 -5.69
N ILE A 93 -9.06 3.37 -4.66
CA ILE A 93 -9.39 2.88 -3.31
C ILE A 93 -10.61 3.63 -2.74
N ALA A 94 -10.65 4.96 -2.92
CA ALA A 94 -11.77 5.76 -2.43
C ALA A 94 -13.11 5.37 -3.08
N ALA A 95 -13.11 5.01 -4.36
CA ALA A 95 -14.32 4.56 -5.07
C ALA A 95 -14.95 3.31 -4.45
N GLN A 96 -14.14 2.41 -3.88
CA GLN A 96 -14.60 1.18 -3.22
C GLN A 96 -15.24 1.42 -1.84
N ALA A 97 -15.20 2.65 -1.31
CA ALA A 97 -15.67 2.94 0.04
C ALA A 97 -17.16 2.65 0.27
N LEU A 98 -17.98 2.80 -0.77
CA LEU A 98 -19.42 2.57 -0.70
C LEU A 98 -19.80 1.10 -0.49
N GLU A 99 -18.96 0.16 -0.88
CA GLU A 99 -19.19 -1.27 -0.66
C GLU A 99 -18.87 -1.69 0.78
N HIS A 100 -18.02 -0.90 1.45
CA HIS A 100 -17.43 -1.28 2.72
C HIS A 100 -18.01 -0.56 3.94
N ILE A 101 -18.52 0.66 3.77
CA ILE A 101 -19.06 1.51 4.83
C ILE A 101 -20.57 1.62 4.68
N HIS A 102 -21.33 1.14 5.66
CA HIS A 102 -22.80 1.28 5.67
C HIS A 102 -23.27 2.46 6.54
N ALA A 103 -24.55 2.82 6.42
CA ALA A 103 -25.14 3.89 7.21
C ALA A 103 -25.23 3.50 8.69
N ASN A 104 -25.05 4.47 9.59
CA ASN A 104 -25.09 4.31 11.05
C ASN A 104 -24.05 3.34 11.63
N GLU A 105 -22.94 3.11 10.92
CA GLU A 105 -21.82 2.33 11.45
C GLU A 105 -20.85 3.20 12.24
N ILE A 106 -20.20 2.59 13.24
CA ILE A 106 -19.12 3.21 13.99
C ILE A 106 -17.81 2.63 13.50
N ILE A 107 -16.98 3.48 12.88
CA ILE A 107 -15.68 3.13 12.32
C ILE A 107 -14.59 3.66 13.23
N LEU A 108 -13.60 2.82 13.57
CA LEU A 108 -12.41 3.26 14.30
C LEU A 108 -11.21 3.38 13.37
N THR A 109 -10.48 4.50 13.47
CA THR A 109 -9.24 4.77 12.74
C THR A 109 -8.16 5.27 13.70
N VAL A 110 -6.90 5.12 13.30
CA VAL A 110 -5.73 5.49 14.10
C VAL A 110 -4.87 6.51 13.38
N GLY A 111 -4.47 7.57 14.09
CA GLY A 111 -3.52 8.55 13.60
C GLY A 111 -4.04 9.32 12.39
N LYS A 112 -3.15 9.62 11.43
CA LYS A 112 -3.52 10.30 10.18
C LYS A 112 -3.04 9.52 8.97
N SER A 113 -3.98 9.11 8.12
CA SER A 113 -3.71 8.58 6.79
C SER A 113 -4.50 9.34 5.73
N SER A 114 -3.81 9.84 4.71
CA SER A 114 -4.43 10.55 3.58
C SER A 114 -5.35 9.63 2.76
N THR A 115 -4.97 8.36 2.60
CA THR A 115 -5.78 7.36 1.88
C THR A 115 -7.07 7.06 2.65
N VAL A 116 -6.98 6.83 3.96
CA VAL A 116 -8.17 6.58 4.80
C VAL A 116 -9.04 7.83 4.88
N GLU A 117 -8.44 9.02 4.98
CA GLU A 117 -9.17 10.29 4.96
C GLU A 117 -9.96 10.47 3.65
N LYS A 118 -9.34 10.22 2.48
CA LYS A 118 -10.03 10.25 1.18
C LYS A 118 -11.16 9.21 1.11
N PHE A 119 -10.90 7.99 1.58
CA PHE A 119 -11.86 6.89 1.61
C PHE A 119 -13.11 7.24 2.43
N LEU A 120 -12.93 7.75 3.64
CA LEU A 120 -14.03 8.17 4.51
C LEU A 120 -14.79 9.36 3.92
N LYS A 121 -14.09 10.35 3.36
CA LYS A 121 -14.73 11.50 2.71
C LYS A 121 -15.56 11.09 1.49
N TYR A 122 -15.11 10.09 0.74
CA TYR A 122 -15.88 9.58 -0.40
C TYR A 122 -17.18 8.92 0.06
N ALA A 123 -17.11 8.05 1.07
CA ALA A 123 -18.31 7.41 1.63
C ALA A 123 -19.30 8.41 2.27
N ALA A 124 -18.78 9.47 2.89
CA ALA A 124 -19.58 10.49 3.56
C ALA A 124 -20.49 11.30 2.62
N LYS A 125 -20.20 11.31 1.32
CA LYS A 125 -21.07 11.96 0.31
C LYS A 125 -22.42 11.28 0.17
N SER A 126 -22.47 9.96 0.39
CA SER A 126 -23.68 9.15 0.18
C SER A 126 -24.28 8.63 1.48
N ARG A 127 -23.47 8.44 2.53
CA ARG A 127 -23.90 7.77 3.78
C ARG A 127 -23.47 8.57 5.00
N LYS A 128 -24.32 8.55 6.03
CA LYS A 128 -24.00 9.08 7.36
C LYS A 128 -23.51 7.96 8.26
N PHE A 129 -22.38 8.16 8.91
CA PHE A 129 -21.73 7.22 9.82
C PHE A 129 -20.87 7.99 10.82
N GLN A 130 -20.44 7.31 11.88
CA GLN A 130 -19.61 7.89 12.92
C GLN A 130 -18.17 7.36 12.81
N VAL A 131 -17.19 8.24 13.03
CA VAL A 131 -15.77 7.89 13.02
C VAL A 131 -15.14 8.21 14.37
N VAL A 132 -14.59 7.19 15.01
CA VAL A 132 -13.77 7.30 16.21
C VAL A 132 -12.31 7.37 15.78
N VAL A 133 -11.66 8.50 16.04
CA VAL A 133 -10.26 8.75 15.68
C VAL A 133 -9.40 8.63 16.93
N VAL A 134 -8.47 7.69 16.92
CA VAL A 134 -7.44 7.55 17.95
C VAL A 134 -6.33 8.55 17.68
N GLU A 135 -5.93 9.33 18.69
CA GLU A 135 -5.01 10.45 18.51
C GLU A 135 -3.58 10.05 18.09
N ALA A 136 -3.16 8.82 18.39
CA ALA A 136 -1.83 8.26 18.12
C ALA A 136 -0.71 9.08 18.78
N ALA A 137 -0.61 8.97 20.10
CA ALA A 137 0.53 9.50 20.84
C ALA A 137 1.82 8.77 20.40
N PRO A 138 2.96 9.47 20.27
CA PRO A 138 3.25 10.83 20.73
C PRO A 138 3.07 11.94 19.66
N ARG A 139 2.71 11.60 18.42
CA ARG A 139 2.66 12.59 17.32
C ARG A 139 1.34 13.36 17.27
N PHE A 140 0.28 12.84 17.89
CA PHE A 140 -1.03 13.49 17.99
C PHE A 140 -1.63 13.86 16.62
N LEU A 141 -1.29 13.10 15.57
CA LEU A 141 -1.74 13.40 14.21
C LEU A 141 -3.23 13.14 14.01
N GLY A 142 -3.85 12.33 14.86
CA GLY A 142 -5.29 12.05 14.79
C GLY A 142 -6.17 13.29 14.96
N HIS A 143 -5.70 14.30 15.70
CA HIS A 143 -6.41 15.58 15.84
C HIS A 143 -6.59 16.31 14.50
N LEU A 144 -5.56 16.28 13.66
CA LEU A 144 -5.62 16.87 12.33
C LEU A 144 -6.57 16.10 11.41
N MET A 145 -6.57 14.77 11.49
CA MET A 145 -7.50 13.92 10.74
C MET A 145 -8.95 14.20 11.16
N ALA A 146 -9.21 14.26 12.47
CA ALA A 146 -10.54 14.56 13.01
C ALA A 146 -11.03 15.94 12.58
N SER A 147 -10.18 16.98 12.62
CA SER A 147 -10.51 18.31 12.12
C SER A 147 -10.90 18.30 10.64
N ASN A 148 -10.14 17.56 9.82
CA ASN A 148 -10.43 17.44 8.38
C ASN A 148 -11.73 16.69 8.09
N LEU A 149 -12.05 15.64 8.86
CA LEU A 149 -13.29 14.88 8.72
C LEU A 149 -14.49 15.68 9.22
N ALA A 150 -14.37 16.39 10.34
CA ALA A 150 -15.41 17.27 10.89
C ALA A 150 -15.80 18.38 9.89
N LYS A 151 -14.82 18.98 9.19
CA LYS A 151 -15.08 19.95 8.11
C LYS A 151 -15.91 19.40 6.95
N ASN A 152 -15.96 18.07 6.78
CA ASN A 152 -16.74 17.39 5.76
C ASN A 152 -18.06 16.83 6.30
N ASN A 153 -18.55 17.35 7.43
CA ASN A 153 -19.81 16.94 8.09
C ASN A 153 -19.88 15.47 8.48
N ILE A 154 -18.73 14.86 8.82
CA ILE A 154 -18.66 13.50 9.36
C ILE A 154 -18.66 13.60 10.89
N GLU A 155 -19.53 12.83 11.54
CA GLU A 155 -19.56 12.75 13.00
C GLU A 155 -18.27 12.09 13.48
N THR A 156 -17.41 12.89 14.13
CA THR A 156 -16.06 12.46 14.51
C THR A 156 -15.87 12.62 16.01
N THR A 157 -15.28 11.60 16.63
CA THR A 157 -14.96 11.59 18.06
C THR A 157 -13.50 11.27 18.23
N VAL A 158 -12.73 12.16 18.86
CA VAL A 158 -11.33 11.90 19.17
C VAL A 158 -11.22 11.18 20.51
N ILE A 159 -10.42 10.13 20.57
CA ILE A 159 -10.16 9.38 21.80
C ILE A 159 -8.65 9.23 22.04
N PRO A 160 -8.22 9.18 23.31
CA PRO A 160 -6.84 8.84 23.64
C PRO A 160 -6.57 7.35 23.39
N ASP A 161 -5.31 7.00 23.18
CA ASP A 161 -4.87 5.62 22.92
C ASP A 161 -5.28 4.64 24.05
N SER A 162 -5.41 5.14 25.29
CA SER A 162 -5.85 4.36 26.45
C SER A 162 -7.34 3.97 26.41
N ALA A 163 -8.18 4.74 25.71
CA ALA A 163 -9.62 4.50 25.64
C ALA A 163 -10.02 3.55 24.50
N VAL A 164 -9.06 3.12 23.66
CA VAL A 164 -9.30 2.22 22.52
C VAL A 164 -10.03 0.96 22.94
N PHE A 165 -9.56 0.30 24.01
CA PHE A 165 -10.12 -0.98 24.44
C PHE A 165 -11.58 -0.84 24.93
N ALA A 166 -11.90 0.24 25.65
CA ALA A 166 -13.25 0.51 26.11
C ALA A 166 -14.21 0.82 24.94
N MET A 167 -13.74 1.61 23.98
CA MET A 167 -14.52 1.99 22.80
C MET A 167 -14.71 0.84 21.81
N MET A 168 -13.79 -0.14 21.80
CA MET A 168 -13.83 -1.26 20.87
C MET A 168 -15.15 -2.04 20.93
N SER A 169 -15.79 -2.14 22.11
CA SER A 169 -17.09 -2.81 22.29
C SER A 169 -18.25 -2.24 21.45
N ARG A 170 -18.14 -0.98 20.99
CA ARG A 170 -19.17 -0.29 20.21
C ARG A 170 -18.81 -0.15 18.72
N VAL A 171 -17.56 -0.43 18.37
CA VAL A 171 -17.05 -0.23 17.01
C VAL A 171 -17.49 -1.41 16.14
N ASN A 172 -17.97 -1.12 14.93
CA ASN A 172 -18.36 -2.16 13.99
C ASN A 172 -17.20 -2.60 13.09
N LYS A 173 -16.32 -1.66 12.72
CA LYS A 173 -15.19 -1.90 11.81
C LYS A 173 -13.99 -1.04 12.21
N VAL A 174 -12.80 -1.60 12.04
CA VAL A 174 -11.54 -0.86 12.18
C VAL A 174 -10.95 -0.65 10.80
N ILE A 175 -10.64 0.60 10.45
CA ILE A 175 -9.96 0.97 9.20
C ILE A 175 -8.66 1.68 9.58
N ILE A 176 -7.53 1.12 9.17
CA ILE A 176 -6.21 1.63 9.54
C ILE A 176 -5.36 1.88 8.30
N GLY A 177 -4.58 2.96 8.33
CA GLY A 177 -3.49 3.12 7.35
C GLY A 177 -2.28 2.29 7.76
N THR A 178 -1.49 1.86 6.77
CA THR A 178 -0.18 1.25 6.99
C THR A 178 0.90 2.06 6.29
N HIS A 179 2.13 1.99 6.80
CA HIS A 179 3.29 2.57 6.15
C HIS A 179 4.00 1.56 5.25
N THR A 180 4.04 0.27 5.62
CA THR A 180 4.63 -0.78 4.79
C THR A 180 3.97 -2.13 5.08
N VAL A 181 3.72 -2.90 4.03
CA VAL A 181 3.34 -4.32 4.10
C VAL A 181 4.58 -5.17 3.83
N LEU A 182 4.86 -6.11 4.72
CA LEU A 182 5.98 -7.05 4.64
C LEU A 182 5.60 -8.27 3.79
N ALA A 183 6.60 -8.99 3.29
CA ALA A 183 6.37 -10.17 2.42
C ALA A 183 5.63 -11.32 3.12
N ASN A 184 5.67 -11.39 4.45
CA ASN A 184 4.91 -12.35 5.26
C ASN A 184 3.46 -11.91 5.53
N GLY A 185 3.01 -10.79 4.96
CA GLY A 185 1.72 -10.17 5.26
C GLY A 185 1.69 -9.34 6.55
N GLY A 186 2.81 -9.23 7.26
CA GLY A 186 2.96 -8.36 8.42
C GLY A 186 2.86 -6.88 8.03
N LEU A 187 2.48 -6.04 8.98
CA LEU A 187 2.25 -4.61 8.75
C LEU A 187 3.18 -3.79 9.63
N ARG A 188 3.74 -2.73 9.06
CA ARG A 188 4.39 -1.67 9.81
C ARG A 188 3.56 -0.40 9.66
N ALA A 189 2.97 0.05 10.75
CA ALA A 189 2.10 1.21 10.81
C ALA A 189 2.54 2.16 11.94
N GLU A 190 1.74 3.21 12.18
CA GLU A 190 1.98 4.17 13.26
C GLU A 190 1.91 3.50 14.64
N SER A 191 2.48 4.15 15.67
CA SER A 191 2.44 3.64 17.04
C SER A 191 0.99 3.45 17.51
N GLY A 192 0.76 2.40 18.30
CA GLY A 192 -0.56 2.08 18.85
C GLY A 192 -1.45 1.22 17.95
N VAL A 193 -1.18 1.12 16.64
CA VAL A 193 -1.99 0.28 15.72
C VAL A 193 -2.00 -1.20 16.15
N HIS A 194 -0.90 -1.71 16.69
CA HIS A 194 -0.85 -3.09 17.21
C HIS A 194 -1.83 -3.31 18.38
N MET A 195 -1.96 -2.34 19.28
CA MET A 195 -2.91 -2.40 20.40
C MET A 195 -4.35 -2.40 19.90
N VAL A 196 -4.64 -1.58 18.88
CA VAL A 196 -5.95 -1.56 18.21
C VAL A 196 -6.25 -2.90 17.56
N ALA A 197 -5.30 -3.50 16.85
CA ALA A 197 -5.48 -4.79 16.21
C ALA A 197 -5.70 -5.92 17.24
N LEU A 198 -4.99 -5.89 18.37
CA LEU A 198 -5.17 -6.85 19.45
C LEU A 198 -6.55 -6.71 20.10
N ALA A 199 -6.99 -5.48 20.36
CA ALA A 199 -8.33 -5.20 20.87
C ALA A 199 -9.41 -5.63 19.88
N ALA A 200 -9.25 -5.32 18.58
CA ALA A 200 -10.18 -5.74 17.55
C ALA A 200 -10.31 -7.27 17.46
N LYS A 201 -9.18 -7.98 17.58
CA LYS A 201 -9.16 -9.45 17.66
C LYS A 201 -9.92 -9.97 18.87
N HIS A 202 -9.77 -9.35 20.04
CA HIS A 202 -10.48 -9.74 21.26
C HIS A 202 -12.00 -9.57 21.12
N TYR A 203 -12.46 -8.47 20.53
CA TYR A 203 -13.89 -8.18 20.29
C TYR A 203 -14.43 -8.77 18.98
N SER A 204 -13.64 -9.55 18.24
CA SER A 204 -14.00 -10.16 16.94
C SER A 204 -14.48 -9.14 15.88
N ILE A 205 -13.87 -7.95 15.88
CA ILE A 205 -14.19 -6.88 14.93
C ILE A 205 -13.27 -6.99 13.72
N PRO A 206 -13.80 -6.90 12.49
CA PRO A 206 -12.99 -6.93 11.28
C PRO A 206 -12.08 -5.70 11.18
N VAL A 207 -10.80 -5.95 10.88
CA VAL A 207 -9.79 -4.92 10.61
C VAL A 207 -9.55 -4.86 9.10
N ARG A 208 -9.61 -3.66 8.53
CA ARG A 208 -9.30 -3.36 7.14
C ARG A 208 -8.15 -2.37 7.05
N ILE A 209 -7.27 -2.56 6.08
CA ILE A 209 -6.06 -1.76 5.82
C ILE A 209 -6.20 -1.10 4.46
#